data_AF-A0A3M1LFC7-F1
#
_entry.id   AF-A0A3M1LFC7-F1
#
_cell.length_a   1.000
_cell.length_b   1.000
_cell.length_c   1.000
_cell.angle_alpha   90.00
_cell.angle_beta   90.00
_cell.angle_gamma   90.00
#
_symmetry.space_group_name_H-M   'P 1'
#
loop_
_entity.id
_entity.type
_entity.pdbx_description
1 polymer ?
#
loop_
_entity_poly.entity_id
_entity_poly.type
_entity_poly.pdbx_seq_one_letter_code
_entity_poly.pdbx_strand_id
1 'polypeptide(L)'
;MGITASANTEAAKQFVEFWLNDGYLDWLGVAAEGKFPMRRGTPDEPNKFLEGWSHLKVGVDRKAPLSDFYSPEVLSTIVKGANNFDRWGFAQGQGELVGAIYSELPIPQAIADIIEGAMTPEEAAAELQATVEEIQASLAEGK
;
A
#
# COMPACT_ATOMS: atom_id res chain seq x y z
N MET A 1 8.23 -3.19 -7.36
CA MET A 1 8.47 -3.71 -8.73
C MET A 1 9.29 -4.97 -8.61
N GLY A 2 8.91 -6.04 -9.30
CA GLY A 2 9.71 -7.25 -9.44
C GLY A 2 10.24 -7.36 -10.86
N ILE A 3 11.45 -7.90 -11.02
CA ILE A 3 12.00 -8.30 -12.32
C ILE A 3 11.75 -9.80 -12.44
N THR A 4 11.04 -10.24 -13.48
CA THR A 4 10.74 -11.65 -13.69
C THR A 4 11.98 -12.41 -14.10
N ALA A 5 12.03 -13.72 -13.81
CA ALA A 5 13.21 -14.55 -14.08
C ALA A 5 13.60 -14.64 -15.57
N SER A 6 12.66 -14.38 -16.47
CA SER A 6 12.87 -14.41 -17.93
C SER A 6 13.04 -13.03 -18.57
N ALA A 7 13.03 -11.94 -17.79
CA ALA A 7 13.19 -10.59 -18.33
C ALA A 7 14.64 -10.33 -18.80
N ASN A 8 14.79 -9.38 -19.73
CA ASN A 8 16.09 -8.74 -19.96
C ASN A 8 16.48 -7.98 -18.68
N THR A 9 17.27 -8.65 -17.85
CA THR A 9 17.54 -8.22 -16.47
C THR A 9 18.29 -6.91 -16.43
N GLU A 10 19.24 -6.70 -17.33
CA GLU A 10 20.06 -5.48 -17.34
C GLU A 10 19.25 -4.25 -17.76
N ALA A 11 18.46 -4.35 -18.82
CA ALA A 11 17.56 -3.27 -19.21
C ALA A 11 16.50 -2.98 -18.13
N ALA A 12 15.96 -4.04 -17.51
CA ALA A 12 14.97 -3.89 -16.43
C ALA A 12 15.56 -3.21 -15.18
N LYS A 13 16.80 -3.54 -14.77
CA LYS A 13 17.49 -2.87 -13.66
C LYS A 13 17.68 -1.38 -13.93
N GLN A 14 18.18 -1.03 -15.12
CA GLN A 14 18.37 0.38 -15.51
C GLN A 14 17.07 1.17 -15.42
N PHE A 15 15.96 0.58 -15.89
CA PHE A 15 14.65 1.21 -15.78
C PHE A 15 14.20 1.36 -14.32
N VAL A 16 14.37 0.33 -13.48
CA VAL A 16 14.01 0.39 -12.06
C VAL A 16 14.84 1.46 -11.33
N GLU A 17 16.13 1.55 -11.62
CA GLU A 17 17.01 2.57 -11.06
C GLU A 17 16.58 3.98 -11.46
N PHE A 18 16.33 4.22 -12.74
CA PHE A 18 15.79 5.50 -13.21
C PHE A 18 14.45 5.82 -12.54
N TRP A 19 13.51 4.88 -12.56
CA TRP A 19 12.16 5.08 -12.06
C TRP A 19 12.10 5.38 -10.57
N LEU A 20 12.94 4.70 -9.78
CA LEU A 20 12.98 4.89 -8.32
C LEU A 20 13.86 6.08 -7.91
N ASN A 21 14.64 6.67 -8.82
CA ASN A 21 15.42 7.88 -8.57
C ASN A 21 14.86 9.04 -9.42
N ASP A 22 15.45 9.29 -10.58
CA ASP A 22 15.21 10.47 -11.40
C ASP A 22 13.74 10.61 -11.81
N GLY A 23 13.08 9.51 -12.19
CA GLY A 23 11.68 9.50 -12.61
C GLY A 23 10.66 9.44 -11.47
N TYR A 24 11.08 9.33 -10.21
CA TYR A 24 10.18 8.98 -9.12
C TYR A 24 9.16 10.08 -8.81
N LEU A 25 9.61 11.34 -8.72
CA LEU A 25 8.73 12.48 -8.48
C LEU A 25 7.79 12.75 -9.65
N ASP A 26 8.28 12.58 -10.89
CA ASP A 26 7.45 12.72 -12.09
C ASP A 26 6.31 11.69 -12.10
N TRP A 27 6.62 10.43 -11.74
CA TRP A 27 5.61 9.39 -11.63
C TRP A 27 4.59 9.65 -10.50
N LEU A 28 5.05 10.14 -9.34
CA LEU A 28 4.15 10.58 -8.26
C LEU A 28 3.25 11.72 -8.75
N GLY A 29 3.81 12.68 -9.49
CA GLY A 29 3.12 13.85 -10.03
C GLY A 29 1.96 13.54 -10.96
N VAL A 30 1.94 12.36 -11.60
CA VAL A 30 0.79 11.91 -12.41
C VAL A 30 -0.51 11.86 -11.60
N ALA A 31 -0.44 11.56 -10.30
CA ALA A 31 -1.61 11.52 -9.42
C ALA A 31 -1.19 11.75 -7.96
N ALA A 32 -0.60 12.92 -7.67
CA ALA A 32 0.04 13.18 -6.38
C ALA A 32 -0.93 13.13 -5.17
N GLU A 33 -2.23 13.35 -5.39
CA GLU A 33 -3.28 13.19 -4.36
C GLU A 33 -3.46 11.74 -3.91
N GLY A 34 -3.28 10.77 -4.83
CA GLY A 34 -3.48 9.34 -4.57
C GLY A 34 -2.19 8.55 -4.40
N LYS A 35 -1.02 9.20 -4.48
CA LYS A 35 0.29 8.55 -4.42
C LYS A 35 1.16 9.18 -3.36
N PHE A 36 1.65 8.37 -2.43
CA PHE A 36 2.56 8.79 -1.37
C PHE A 36 3.95 8.13 -1.55
N PRO A 37 5.07 8.87 -1.34
CA PRO A 37 6.42 8.33 -1.50
C PRO A 37 6.79 7.38 -0.35
N MET A 38 6.73 6.07 -0.59
CA MET A 38 7.25 5.06 0.34
C MET A 38 8.79 4.99 0.35
N ARG A 39 9.45 5.42 -0.73
CA ARG A 39 10.88 5.70 -0.74
C ARG A 39 11.08 7.17 -0.39
N ARG A 40 11.67 7.46 0.78
CA ARG A 40 11.73 8.82 1.33
C ARG A 40 12.75 9.74 0.64
N GLY A 41 13.86 9.17 0.21
CA GLY A 41 14.96 9.90 -0.38
C GLY A 41 16.08 8.97 -0.85
N THR A 42 17.27 9.53 -0.99
CA THR A 42 18.52 8.81 -1.30
C THR A 42 19.41 8.76 -0.05
N PRO A 43 20.52 8.00 -0.03
CA PRO A 43 21.48 8.05 1.06
C PRO A 43 22.01 9.46 1.34
N ASP A 44 22.25 10.25 0.28
CA ASP A 44 22.78 11.62 0.39
C ASP A 44 21.69 12.65 0.73
N GLU A 45 20.45 12.40 0.31
CA GLU A 45 19.29 13.28 0.52
C GLU A 45 18.10 12.48 1.10
N PRO A 46 18.09 12.16 2.41
CA PRO A 46 17.14 11.19 2.99
C PRO A 46 15.65 11.54 2.90
N ASN A 47 15.32 12.81 2.68
CA ASN A 47 13.93 13.30 2.57
C ASN A 47 13.58 13.84 1.17
N LYS A 48 14.47 13.68 0.18
CA LYS A 48 14.31 14.24 -1.18
C LYS A 48 12.91 14.06 -1.78
N PHE A 49 12.35 12.86 -1.69
CA PHE A 49 11.08 12.54 -2.31
C PHE A 49 9.88 12.93 -1.44
N LEU A 50 10.05 12.95 -0.11
CA LEU A 50 9.03 13.48 0.80
C LEU A 50 8.83 14.99 0.59
N GLU A 51 9.94 15.73 0.54
CA GLU A 51 9.93 17.18 0.29
C GLU A 51 9.48 17.49 -1.13
N GLY A 52 9.92 16.71 -2.12
CA GLY A 52 9.44 16.87 -3.49
C GLY A 52 7.93 16.63 -3.62
N TRP A 53 7.40 15.62 -2.93
CA TRP A 53 5.97 15.27 -2.98
C TRP A 53 5.06 16.42 -2.53
N SER A 54 5.37 17.12 -1.43
CA SER A 54 4.55 18.25 -0.95
C SER A 54 4.46 19.43 -1.92
N HIS A 55 5.40 19.52 -2.87
CA HIS A 55 5.43 20.57 -3.89
C HIS A 55 4.82 20.13 -5.24
N LEU A 56 4.40 18.87 -5.37
CA LEU A 56 3.75 18.40 -6.59
C LEU A 56 2.40 19.10 -6.80
N LYS A 57 2.12 19.44 -8.05
CA LYS A 57 0.86 20.08 -8.43
C LYS A 57 -0.28 19.06 -8.44
N VAL A 58 -1.36 19.38 -7.75
CA VAL A 58 -2.59 18.59 -7.64
C VAL A 58 -3.82 19.38 -8.08
N GLY A 59 -4.93 18.70 -8.34
CA GLY A 59 -6.17 19.26 -8.87
C GLY A 59 -6.41 18.99 -10.36
N VAL A 60 -7.69 19.06 -10.76
CA VAL A 60 -8.15 18.82 -12.13
C VAL A 60 -8.27 20.14 -12.90
N ASP A 61 -9.23 21.00 -12.51
CA ASP A 61 -9.48 22.29 -13.17
C ASP A 61 -8.49 23.38 -12.73
N ARG A 62 -8.11 23.38 -11.45
CA ARG A 62 -7.11 24.28 -10.88
C ARG A 62 -5.97 23.47 -10.31
N LYS A 63 -4.78 23.63 -10.88
CA LYS A 63 -3.56 22.96 -10.43
C LYS A 63 -2.73 23.85 -9.53
N ALA A 64 -2.47 23.42 -8.30
CA ALA A 64 -1.59 24.10 -7.35
C ALA A 64 -0.80 23.06 -6.52
N PRO A 65 0.32 23.43 -5.88
CA PRO A 65 1.05 22.53 -4.99
C PRO A 65 0.17 21.91 -3.89
N LEU A 66 0.47 20.68 -3.46
CA LEU A 66 -0.21 20.03 -2.33
C LEU A 66 -0.22 20.91 -1.07
N SER A 67 0.86 21.65 -0.82
CA SER A 67 0.99 22.59 0.28
C SER A 67 0.00 23.76 0.26
N ASP A 68 -0.60 24.08 -0.89
CA ASP A 68 -1.62 25.13 -0.99
C ASP A 68 -3.00 24.62 -0.53
N PHE A 69 -3.20 23.30 -0.51
CA PHE A 69 -4.46 22.65 -0.11
C PHE A 69 -4.40 22.05 1.29
N TYR A 70 -3.23 21.54 1.70
CA TYR A 70 -3.03 20.91 3.00
C TYR A 70 -2.04 21.71 3.85
N SER A 71 -2.41 21.94 5.11
CA SER A 71 -1.51 22.59 6.06
C SER A 71 -0.26 21.73 6.32
N PRO A 72 0.85 22.34 6.78
CA PRO A 72 2.04 21.59 7.18
C PRO A 72 1.76 20.50 8.23
N GLU A 73 0.78 20.73 9.11
CA GLU A 73 0.36 19.76 10.12
C GLU A 73 -0.32 18.53 9.49
N VAL A 74 -1.20 18.73 8.51
CA VAL A 74 -1.85 17.63 7.79
C VAL A 74 -0.83 16.81 7.01
N LEU A 75 0.07 17.48 6.28
CA LEU A 75 1.15 16.80 5.56
C LEU A 75 2.04 15.99 6.51
N SER A 76 2.39 16.57 7.67
CA SER A 76 3.15 15.88 8.71
C SER A 76 2.41 14.66 9.26
N THR A 77 1.09 14.76 9.44
CA THR A 77 0.24 13.66 9.90
C THR A 77 0.23 12.51 8.90
N ILE A 78 0.10 12.79 7.60
CA ILE A 78 0.19 11.78 6.53
C ILE A 78 1.55 11.08 6.56
N VAL A 79 2.64 11.85 6.64
CA VAL A 79 4.00 11.29 6.71
C VAL A 79 4.19 10.41 7.94
N LYS A 80 3.70 10.82 9.11
CA LYS A 80 3.75 10.01 10.33
C LYS A 80 2.94 8.73 10.19
N GLY A 81 1.72 8.79 9.65
CA GLY A 81 0.90 7.61 9.40
C GLY A 81 1.62 6.58 8.52
N ALA A 82 2.24 7.04 7.42
CA ALA A 82 2.97 6.18 6.51
C ALA A 82 4.20 5.49 7.13
N ASN A 83 4.83 6.11 8.14
CA ASN A 83 5.95 5.51 8.88
C ASN A 83 5.52 4.39 9.84
N ASN A 84 4.21 4.24 10.09
CA ASN A 84 3.67 3.26 11.03
C ASN A 84 2.78 2.21 10.33
N PHE A 85 2.95 2.02 9.02
CA PHE A 85 2.26 0.93 8.33
C PHE A 85 2.86 -0.42 8.72
N ASP A 86 2.06 -1.23 9.42
CA ASP A 86 2.35 -2.64 9.64
C ASP A 86 1.67 -3.50 8.57
N ARG A 87 2.46 -4.29 7.86
CA ARG A 87 1.95 -5.33 6.97
C ARG A 87 1.37 -6.45 7.83
N TRP A 88 0.04 -6.51 7.91
CA TRP A 88 -0.67 -7.53 8.69
C TRP A 88 -0.15 -8.94 8.38
N GLY A 89 0.14 -9.72 9.43
CA GLY A 89 0.61 -11.11 9.37
C GLY A 89 2.05 -11.33 8.86
N PHE A 90 2.65 -10.39 8.13
CA PHE A 90 3.99 -10.60 7.54
C PHE A 90 5.09 -10.75 8.60
N ALA A 91 5.10 -9.90 9.62
CA ALA A 91 6.08 -9.99 10.71
C ALA A 91 5.93 -11.27 11.55
N GLN A 92 4.73 -11.88 11.53
CA GLN A 92 4.39 -13.12 12.21
C GLN A 92 4.62 -14.37 11.34
N GLY A 93 5.16 -14.22 10.12
CA GLY A 93 5.38 -15.34 9.19
C GLY A 93 4.10 -15.84 8.48
N GLN A 94 2.98 -15.12 8.62
CA GLN A 94 1.67 -15.48 8.06
C GLN A 94 1.43 -14.86 6.67
N GLY A 95 2.49 -14.52 5.92
CA GLY A 95 2.36 -13.87 4.62
C GLY A 95 1.56 -14.69 3.60
N GLU A 96 1.69 -16.02 3.63
CA GLU A 96 0.93 -16.95 2.79
C GLU A 96 -0.56 -16.94 3.14
N LEU A 97 -0.89 -17.04 4.44
CA LEU A 97 -2.27 -16.98 4.93
C LEU A 97 -2.92 -15.64 4.59
N VAL A 98 -2.24 -14.51 4.84
CA VAL A 98 -2.74 -13.18 4.48
C VAL A 98 -2.94 -13.06 2.97
N GLY A 99 -2.04 -13.62 2.15
CA GLY A 99 -2.20 -13.68 0.71
C GLY A 99 -3.45 -14.47 0.26
N ALA A 100 -3.74 -15.59 0.92
CA ALA A 100 -4.95 -16.37 0.67
C ALA A 100 -6.21 -15.60 1.08
N ILE A 101 -6.23 -14.95 2.25
CA ILE A 101 -7.33 -14.06 2.69
C ILE A 101 -7.59 -12.95 1.66
N TYR A 102 -6.54 -12.35 1.10
CA TYR A 102 -6.69 -11.34 0.04
C TYR A 102 -7.26 -11.89 -1.27
N SER A 103 -7.11 -13.19 -1.52
CA SER A 103 -7.58 -13.86 -2.74
C SER A 103 -9.02 -14.35 -2.59
N GLU A 104 -9.37 -14.86 -1.41
CA GLU A 104 -10.68 -15.44 -1.12
C GLU A 104 -11.70 -14.39 -0.63
N LEU A 105 -11.22 -13.22 -0.18
CA LEU A 105 -12.05 -12.08 0.22
C LEU A 105 -13.09 -12.36 1.34
N PRO A 106 -12.79 -13.15 2.40
CA PRO A 106 -13.76 -13.41 3.46
C PRO A 106 -14.07 -12.16 4.30
N ILE A 107 -13.11 -11.23 4.42
CA ILE A 107 -13.30 -9.97 5.18
C ILE A 107 -14.30 -9.03 4.48
N PRO A 108 -14.14 -8.70 3.18
CA PRO A 108 -15.16 -7.94 2.46
C PRO A 108 -16.56 -8.53 2.54
N GLN A 109 -16.69 -9.86 2.45
CA GLN A 109 -17.97 -10.54 2.56
C GLN A 109 -18.60 -10.32 3.95
N ALA A 110 -17.85 -10.58 5.01
CA ALA A 110 -18.31 -10.35 6.39
C ALA A 110 -18.72 -8.88 6.64
N ILE A 111 -18.00 -7.91 6.08
CA ILE A 111 -18.36 -6.49 6.18
C ILE A 111 -19.67 -6.20 5.44
N ALA A 112 -19.87 -6.78 4.25
CA ALA A 112 -21.11 -6.62 3.50
C ALA A 112 -22.31 -7.17 4.28
N ASP A 113 -22.17 -8.36 4.87
CA ASP A 113 -23.23 -9.00 5.67
C ASP A 113 -23.59 -8.19 6.93
N ILE A 114 -22.60 -7.54 7.56
CA ILE A 114 -22.84 -6.58 8.66
C ILE A 114 -23.62 -5.36 8.16
N ILE A 115 -23.22 -4.76 7.04
CA ILE A 115 -23.85 -3.56 6.49
C ILE A 115 -25.31 -3.84 6.07
N GLU A 116 -25.57 -5.03 5.54
CA GLU A 116 -26.91 -5.49 5.14
C GLU A 116 -27.76 -5.93 6.35
N GLY A 117 -27.17 -6.03 7.54
CA GLY A 117 -27.85 -6.46 8.76
C GLY A 117 -28.13 -7.96 8.81
N ALA A 118 -27.45 -8.75 7.98
CA ALA A 118 -27.55 -10.21 7.99
C ALA A 118 -26.83 -10.83 9.20
N MET A 119 -25.80 -10.15 9.72
CA MET A 119 -25.02 -10.57 10.88
C MET A 119 -24.62 -9.39 11.75
N THR A 120 -24.41 -9.64 13.04
CA THR A 120 -23.73 -8.70 13.94
C THR A 120 -22.21 -8.70 13.73
N PRO A 121 -21.49 -7.63 14.10
CA PRO A 121 -20.02 -7.63 14.06
C PRO A 121 -19.38 -8.79 14.83
N GLU A 122 -19.97 -9.19 15.96
CA GLU A 122 -19.47 -10.29 16.79
C GLU A 122 -19.65 -11.66 16.12
N GLU A 123 -20.80 -11.90 15.50
CA GLU A 123 -21.05 -13.13 14.73
C GLU A 123 -20.13 -13.21 13.51
N ALA A 124 -20.02 -12.11 12.77
CA ALA A 124 -19.15 -12.01 11.60
C ALA A 124 -17.68 -12.22 11.96
N ALA A 125 -17.21 -11.72 13.12
CA ALA A 125 -15.85 -11.95 13.59
C ALA A 125 -15.60 -13.43 13.96
N ALA A 126 -16.57 -14.10 14.59
CA ALA A 126 -16.46 -15.51 14.93
C ALA A 126 -16.47 -16.41 13.68
N GLU A 127 -17.33 -16.12 12.71
CA GLU A 127 -17.37 -16.83 11.44
C GLU A 127 -16.10 -16.59 10.62
N LEU A 128 -15.65 -15.34 10.54
CA LEU A 128 -14.40 -14.99 9.87
C LEU A 128 -13.20 -15.71 10.48
N GLN A 129 -13.15 -15.86 11.81
CA GLN A 129 -12.09 -16.63 12.47
C GLN A 129 -12.11 -18.09 12.00
N ALA A 130 -13.27 -18.74 11.98
CA ALA A 130 -13.41 -20.12 11.50
C ALA A 130 -12.98 -20.26 10.03
N THR A 131 -13.45 -19.36 9.16
CA THR A 131 -13.07 -19.33 7.75
C THR A 131 -11.56 -19.16 7.56
N VAL A 132 -10.91 -18.28 8.33
CA VAL A 132 -9.46 -18.08 8.26
C VAL A 132 -8.69 -19.32 8.75
N GLU A 133 -9.19 -20.01 9.78
CA GLU A 133 -8.62 -21.28 10.25
C GLU A 133 -8.73 -22.39 9.19
N GLU A 134 -9.85 -22.46 8.47
CA GLU A 134 -10.04 -23.41 7.35
C GLU A 134 -9.10 -23.12 6.17
N ILE A 135 -8.92 -21.84 5.81
CA ILE A 135 -7.93 -21.42 4.81
C ILE A 135 -6.52 -21.83 5.26
N GLN A 136 -6.19 -21.59 6.54
CA GLN A 136 -4.89 -21.95 7.09
C GLN A 136 -4.65 -23.47 7.05
N ALA A 137 -5.65 -24.28 7.38
CA ALA A 137 -5.56 -25.73 7.30
C ALA A 137 -5.35 -26.21 5.85
N SER A 138 -6.11 -25.65 4.90
CA SER A 138 -6.00 -25.98 3.48
C SER A 138 -4.60 -25.69 2.91
N LEU A 139 -3.99 -24.58 3.33
CA LEU A 139 -2.60 -24.24 2.96
C LEU A 139 -1.56 -25.21 3.54
N ALA A 140 -1.84 -25.83 4.69
CA ALA A 140 -0.95 -26.82 5.29
C ALA A 140 -1.03 -28.18 4.57
N GLU A 141 -2.19 -28.54 4.03
CA GLU A 141 -2.40 -29.79 3.27
C GLU A 141 -1.83 -29.74 1.85
N GLY A 142 -1.73 -28.54 1.25
CA GLY A 142 -1.16 -28.33 -0.08
C GLY A 142 0.38 -28.34 -0.15
N LYS A 143 1.07 -28.54 0.99
CA LYS A 143 2.54 -28.63 1.10
C LYS A 143 3.01 -30.08 1.14
#